data_AF-A0A2R4NYL9-F1
#
_entry.id   AF-A0A2R4NYL9-F1
#
_cell.length_a   1.000
_cell.length_b   1.000
_cell.length_c   1.000
_cell.angle_alpha   90.00
_cell.angle_beta   90.00
_cell.angle_gamma   90.00
#
_symmetry.space_group_name_H-M   'P 1'
#
loop_
_entity.id
_entity.type
_entity.pdbx_description
1 polymer ?
#
loop_
_entity_poly.entity_id
_entity_poly.type
_entity_poly.pdbx_seq_one_letter_code
_entity_poly.pdbx_strand_id
1 'polypeptide(L)'
;MAGIGAWQKREQNALEALLMGAKNIPNDSSLKKCASGRISKEKLNVCISIAEKNATSGLTWLSVIASTSPFIGLFGTVVSILETFSQLGNGAGSSLGVIAPAISEALVATGCGIFVAIPAYTFNLLIKRKAYELMSVIERQADVMIALKKDDETL
;
A
#
# COMPACT_ATOMS: atom_id res chain seq x y z
N MET A 1 10.05 14.66 1.01
CA MET A 1 9.70 13.30 0.54
C MET A 1 8.81 13.43 -0.69
N ALA A 2 9.26 13.02 -1.87
CA ALA A 2 8.44 13.06 -3.08
C ALA A 2 7.40 11.92 -3.02
N GLY A 3 6.10 12.24 -3.06
CA GLY A 3 5.03 11.23 -3.07
C GLY A 3 4.98 10.44 -4.37
N ILE A 4 4.29 9.29 -4.36
CA ILE A 4 4.15 8.38 -5.52
C ILE A 4 3.63 9.12 -6.77
N GLY A 5 2.74 10.11 -6.63
CA GLY A 5 2.26 10.90 -7.78
C GLY A 5 3.36 11.76 -8.43
N ALA A 6 4.27 12.34 -7.64
CA ALA A 6 5.41 13.08 -8.19
C ALA A 6 6.45 12.14 -8.82
N TRP A 7 6.53 10.89 -8.35
CA TRP A 7 7.33 9.86 -9.01
C TRP A 7 6.71 9.41 -10.33
N GLN A 8 5.40 9.12 -10.36
CA GLN A 8 4.65 8.76 -11.57
C GLN A 8 4.83 9.81 -12.67
N LYS A 9 4.67 11.10 -12.34
CA LYS A 9 4.86 12.18 -13.31
C LYS A 9 6.27 12.22 -13.91
N ARG A 10 7.31 11.95 -13.11
CA ARG A 10 8.70 11.88 -13.58
C ARG A 10 8.91 10.71 -14.55
N GLU A 11 8.38 9.53 -14.22
CA GLU A 11 8.48 8.39 -15.13
C GLU A 11 7.66 8.61 -16.41
N GLN A 12 6.50 9.27 -16.32
CA GLN A 12 5.70 9.58 -17.49
C GLN A 12 6.43 10.52 -18.46
N ASN A 13 7.06 11.58 -17.94
CA ASN A 13 7.90 12.48 -18.73
C ASN A 13 9.10 11.74 -19.37
N ALA A 14 9.73 10.83 -18.63
CA ALA A 14 10.84 10.04 -19.14
C ALA A 14 10.41 9.07 -20.25
N LEU A 15 9.23 8.47 -20.13
CA LEU A 15 8.64 7.61 -21.17
C LEU A 15 8.33 8.43 -22.43
N GLU A 16 7.71 9.60 -22.28
CA GLU A 16 7.41 10.49 -23.41
C GLU A 16 8.69 10.92 -24.14
N ALA A 17 9.76 11.25 -23.42
CA ALA A 17 11.05 11.57 -24.03
C ALA A 17 11.61 10.38 -24.86
N LEU A 18 11.51 9.15 -24.35
CA LEU A 18 11.94 7.95 -25.08
C LEU A 18 11.10 7.71 -26.33
N LEU A 19 9.77 7.90 -26.25
CA LEU A 19 8.87 7.79 -27.40
C LEU A 19 9.14 8.86 -28.46
N MET A 20 9.62 10.05 -28.06
CA MET A 20 10.08 11.11 -28.97
C MET A 20 11.47 10.84 -29.56
N GLY A 21 12.08 9.68 -29.29
CA GLY A 21 13.37 9.28 -29.84
C GLY A 21 14.59 9.77 -29.05
N ALA A 22 14.42 10.16 -27.78
CA ALA A 22 15.55 10.52 -26.95
C ALA A 22 16.47 9.31 -26.71
N LYS A 23 17.76 9.44 -27.07
CA LYS A 23 18.78 8.39 -26.87
C LYS A 23 19.15 8.17 -25.39
N ASN A 24 18.85 9.14 -24.52
CA ASN A 24 19.15 9.09 -23.09
C ASN A 24 17.91 9.38 -22.24
N ILE A 25 17.73 8.58 -21.19
CA ILE A 25 16.67 8.77 -20.19
C ILE A 25 17.04 9.99 -19.34
N PRO A 26 16.09 10.88 -19.01
CA PRO A 26 16.36 12.00 -18.13
C PRO A 26 16.85 11.54 -16.74
N ASN A 27 17.67 12.39 -16.11
CA ASN A 27 18.50 12.05 -14.95
C ASN A 27 17.72 11.65 -13.69
N ASP A 28 16.42 11.88 -13.68
CA ASP A 28 15.46 11.73 -12.60
C ASP A 28 14.66 10.42 -12.65
N SER A 29 14.78 9.61 -13.71
CA SER A 29 14.12 8.30 -13.80
C SER A 29 14.80 7.26 -12.91
N SER A 30 13.98 6.43 -12.27
CA SER A 30 14.41 5.31 -11.45
C SER A 30 15.17 4.24 -12.25
N LEU A 31 14.94 4.14 -13.56
CA LEU A 31 15.61 3.18 -14.44
C LEU A 31 17.01 3.61 -14.88
N LYS A 32 17.39 4.89 -14.71
CA LYS A 32 18.69 5.39 -15.17
C LYS A 32 19.88 4.62 -14.58
N LYS A 33 19.80 4.26 -13.30
CA LYS A 33 20.87 3.50 -12.62
C LYS A 33 21.14 2.14 -13.29
N CYS A 34 20.12 1.60 -13.96
CA CYS A 34 20.12 0.26 -14.53
C CYS A 34 20.28 0.26 -16.05
N ALA A 35 19.93 1.39 -16.68
CA ALA A 35 20.27 1.71 -18.06
C ALA A 35 21.74 2.14 -18.24
N SER A 36 22.49 2.37 -17.16
CA SER A 36 23.91 2.72 -17.23
C SER A 36 24.75 1.49 -17.65
N GLY A 37 25.17 1.47 -18.92
CA GLY A 37 26.05 0.44 -19.49
C GLY A 37 25.32 -0.57 -20.37
N ARG A 38 25.70 -1.86 -20.33
CA ARG A 38 25.01 -2.91 -21.11
C ARG A 38 23.59 -3.12 -20.55
N ILE A 39 22.61 -2.54 -21.24
CA ILE A 39 21.19 -2.84 -21.07
C ILE A 39 20.99 -4.33 -21.41
N SER A 40 20.67 -5.13 -20.40
CA SER A 40 20.24 -6.52 -20.54
C SER A 40 18.91 -6.68 -19.79
N LYS A 41 18.05 -7.56 -20.31
CA LYS A 41 16.70 -7.78 -19.76
C LYS A 41 16.75 -8.15 -18.28
N GLU A 42 17.76 -8.93 -17.91
CA GLU A 42 17.97 -9.43 -16.55
C GLU A 42 18.25 -8.27 -15.58
N LYS A 43 19.12 -7.32 -15.94
CA LYS A 43 19.42 -6.15 -15.10
C LYS A 43 18.20 -5.25 -14.92
N LEU A 44 17.40 -5.11 -15.98
CA LEU A 44 16.23 -4.26 -15.97
C LEU A 44 15.12 -4.85 -15.07
N ASN A 45 14.90 -6.16 -15.15
CA ASN A 45 13.98 -6.88 -14.27
C ASN A 45 14.34 -6.74 -12.78
N VAL A 46 15.64 -6.78 -12.44
CA VAL A 46 16.09 -6.55 -11.05
C VAL A 46 15.71 -5.14 -10.59
N CYS A 47 15.84 -4.13 -11.45
CA CYS A 47 15.52 -2.75 -11.09
C CYS A 47 14.03 -2.47 -11.03
N ILE A 48 13.24 -3.09 -11.91
CA ILE A 48 11.78 -3.11 -11.82
C ILE A 48 11.36 -3.69 -10.47
N SER A 49 11.93 -4.82 -10.04
CA SER A 49 11.64 -5.40 -8.73
C SER A 49 12.02 -4.50 -7.55
N ILE A 50 13.16 -3.79 -7.63
CA ILE A 50 13.53 -2.80 -6.60
C ILE A 50 12.54 -1.62 -6.58
N ALA A 51 12.11 -1.14 -7.75
CA ALA A 51 11.12 -0.09 -7.86
C ALA A 51 9.76 -0.53 -7.29
N GLU A 52 9.33 -1.76 -7.56
CA GLU A 52 8.13 -2.37 -6.98
C GLU A 52 8.17 -2.38 -5.46
N LYS A 53 9.27 -2.85 -4.89
CA LYS A 53 9.47 -2.92 -3.43
C LYS A 53 9.39 -1.54 -2.81
N ASN A 54 9.96 -0.52 -3.46
CA ASN A 54 9.91 0.85 -2.97
C ASN A 54 8.49 1.45 -3.10
N ALA A 55 7.79 1.17 -4.19
CA ALA A 55 6.43 1.67 -4.45
C ALA A 55 5.37 1.03 -3.53
N THR A 56 5.60 -0.22 -3.12
CA THR A 56 4.70 -0.98 -2.23
C THR A 56 5.09 -0.91 -0.76
N SER A 57 6.16 -0.19 -0.42
CA SER A 57 6.61 -0.01 0.96
C SER A 57 5.49 0.57 1.84
N GLY A 58 5.28 -0.04 3.02
CA GLY A 58 4.24 0.37 3.97
C GLY A 58 2.83 -0.15 3.66
N LEU A 59 2.55 -0.69 2.46
CA LEU A 59 1.25 -1.31 2.16
C LEU A 59 0.97 -2.50 3.07
N THR A 60 2.00 -3.29 3.40
CA THR A 60 1.88 -4.44 4.31
C THR A 60 1.33 -4.03 5.66
N TRP A 61 1.90 -2.98 6.27
CA TRP A 61 1.43 -2.46 7.56
C TRP A 61 -0.02 -2.00 7.49
N LEU A 62 -0.37 -1.29 6.44
CA LEU A 62 -1.70 -0.76 6.25
C LEU A 62 -2.74 -1.88 6.05
N SER A 63 -2.35 -2.96 5.37
CA SER A 63 -3.14 -4.20 5.21
C SER A 63 -3.31 -4.93 6.54
N VAL A 64 -2.24 -5.00 7.35
CA VAL A 64 -2.29 -5.60 8.69
C VAL A 64 -3.22 -4.81 9.59
N ILE A 65 -3.10 -3.49 9.64
CA ILE A 65 -3.97 -2.63 10.47
C ILE A 65 -5.43 -2.77 10.02
N ALA A 66 -5.69 -2.70 8.71
CA ALA A 66 -7.03 -2.86 8.15
C ALA A 66 -7.68 -4.20 8.52
N SER A 67 -6.91 -5.29 8.49
CA SER A 67 -7.43 -6.63 8.77
C SER A 67 -7.51 -6.95 10.27
N THR A 68 -6.63 -6.42 11.11
CA THR A 68 -6.56 -6.74 12.54
C THR A 68 -7.41 -5.82 13.42
N SER A 69 -7.59 -4.55 13.06
CA SER A 69 -8.33 -3.57 13.88
C SER A 69 -9.77 -3.99 14.23
N PRO A 70 -10.56 -4.62 13.33
CA PRO A 70 -11.90 -5.09 13.67
C PRO A 70 -11.87 -6.16 14.78
N PHE A 71 -10.88 -7.04 14.76
CA PHE A 71 -10.73 -8.08 15.78
C PHE A 71 -10.29 -7.52 17.13
N ILE A 72 -9.51 -6.43 17.15
CA ILE A 72 -9.19 -5.71 18.37
C ILE A 72 -10.47 -5.11 18.99
N GLY A 73 -11.35 -4.53 18.16
CA GLY A 73 -12.64 -4.02 18.61
C GLY A 73 -13.58 -5.12 19.14
N LEU A 74 -13.64 -6.26 18.44
CA LEU A 74 -14.39 -7.44 18.89
C LEU A 74 -13.83 -8.00 20.20
N PHE A 75 -12.51 -8.04 20.35
CA PHE A 75 -11.88 -8.47 21.60
C PHE A 75 -12.29 -7.56 22.77
N GLY A 76 -12.36 -6.24 22.54
CA GLY A 76 -12.85 -5.29 23.54
C GLY A 76 -14.26 -5.62 24.02
N THR A 77 -15.17 -6.04 23.11
CA THR A 77 -16.54 -6.41 23.50
C THR A 77 -16.56 -7.67 24.36
N VAL A 78 -15.75 -8.66 24.02
CA VAL A 78 -15.62 -9.89 24.80
C VAL A 78 -15.14 -9.58 26.20
N VAL A 79 -14.12 -8.72 26.36
CA VAL A 79 -13.61 -8.31 27.67
C VAL A 79 -14.67 -7.58 28.48
N SER A 80 -15.36 -6.58 27.90
CA SER A 80 -16.41 -5.83 28.61
C SER A 80 -17.59 -6.72 29.04
N ILE A 81 -17.99 -7.67 28.19
CA ILE A 81 -19.07 -8.61 28.52
C ILE A 81 -18.64 -9.55 29.65
N LEU A 82 -17.42 -10.10 29.60
CA LEU A 82 -16.89 -10.96 30.66
C LEU A 82 -16.81 -10.23 32.00
N GLU A 83 -16.36 -8.97 32.01
CA GLU A 83 -16.31 -8.14 33.21
C GLU A 83 -17.71 -7.89 33.78
N THR A 84 -18.69 -7.61 32.92
CA THR A 84 -20.10 -7.42 33.32
C THR A 84 -20.66 -8.68 34.00
N PHE A 85 -20.43 -9.85 33.41
CA PHE A 85 -20.88 -11.12 34.00
C PHE A 85 -20.18 -11.45 35.31
N SER A 86 -18.90 -11.10 35.46
CA SER A 86 -18.17 -11.27 36.73
C SER A 86 -18.76 -10.41 37.84
N GLN A 87 -19.12 -9.16 37.55
CA GLN A 87 -19.76 -8.27 38.54
C GLN A 87 -21.13 -8.77 38.97
N LEU A 88 -21.94 -9.30 38.03
CA LEU A 88 -23.22 -9.94 38.35
C LEU A 88 -23.07 -11.18 39.26
N GLY A 89 -22.03 -12.00 39.03
CA GLY A 89 -21.75 -13.18 39.85
C GLY A 89 -21.34 -12.87 41.30
N ASN A 90 -20.79 -11.66 41.55
CA ASN A 90 -20.32 -11.22 42.86
C ASN A 90 -21.38 -10.51 43.71
N GLY A 91 -22.66 -10.61 43.34
CA GLY A 91 -23.78 -10.10 44.15
C GLY A 91 -24.28 -8.71 43.77
N ALA A 92 -23.80 -8.12 42.65
CA ALA A 92 -24.51 -7.00 42.05
C ALA A 92 -25.86 -7.50 41.53
N GLY A 93 -26.97 -7.03 42.11
CA GLY A 93 -28.31 -7.46 41.72
C GLY A 93 -28.51 -7.40 40.20
N SER A 94 -29.22 -8.38 39.65
CA SER A 94 -29.42 -8.61 38.20
C SER A 94 -30.36 -7.58 37.53
N SER A 95 -30.13 -6.31 37.81
CA SER A 95 -30.89 -5.19 37.27
C SER A 95 -30.42 -4.86 35.86
N LEU A 96 -31.37 -4.72 34.93
CA LEU A 96 -31.11 -4.26 33.55
C LEU A 96 -30.39 -2.90 33.52
N GLY A 97 -30.55 -2.08 34.57
CA GLY A 97 -29.88 -0.79 34.72
C GLY A 97 -28.36 -0.89 34.90
N VAL A 98 -27.83 -2.02 35.38
CA VAL A 98 -26.39 -2.27 35.52
C VAL A 98 -25.79 -2.81 34.22
N ILE A 99 -26.58 -3.58 33.46
CA ILE A 99 -26.12 -4.27 32.25
C ILE A 99 -26.14 -3.33 31.03
N ALA A 100 -27.12 -2.44 30.93
CA ALA A 100 -27.29 -1.57 29.76
C ALA A 100 -26.07 -0.67 29.46
N PRO A 101 -25.42 -0.01 30.45
CA PRO A 101 -24.22 0.78 30.20
C PRO A 101 -23.05 -0.06 29.68
N ALA A 102 -22.83 -1.26 30.24
CA ALA A 102 -21.70 -2.10 29.85
C ALA A 102 -21.83 -2.66 28.43
N ILE A 103 -23.06 -2.96 27.98
CA ILE A 103 -23.32 -3.33 26.58
C ILE A 103 -23.03 -2.13 25.66
N SER A 104 -23.39 -0.91 26.05
CA SER A 104 -23.09 0.29 25.27
C SER A 104 -21.58 0.49 25.08
N GLU A 105 -20.79 0.32 26.14
CA GLU A 105 -19.32 0.41 26.07
C GLU A 105 -18.72 -0.67 25.17
N ALA A 106 -19.21 -1.90 25.27
CA ALA A 106 -18.82 -2.99 24.37
C ALA A 106 -19.08 -2.61 22.89
N LEU A 107 -20.25 -2.04 22.56
CA LEU A 107 -20.55 -1.62 21.20
C LEU A 107 -19.63 -0.50 20.70
N VAL A 108 -19.24 0.44 21.58
CA VAL A 108 -18.27 1.50 21.24
C VAL A 108 -16.91 0.89 20.88
N ALA A 109 -16.44 -0.13 21.60
CA ALA A 109 -15.18 -0.80 21.30
C ALA A 109 -15.15 -1.41 19.88
N THR A 110 -16.25 -2.03 19.44
CA THR A 110 -16.39 -2.51 18.04
C THR A 110 -16.42 -1.35 17.05
N GLY A 111 -17.17 -0.29 17.37
CA GLY A 111 -17.24 0.92 16.54
C GLY A 111 -15.86 1.52 16.30
N CYS A 112 -15.02 1.61 17.34
CA CYS A 112 -13.65 2.09 17.24
C CYS A 112 -12.78 1.19 16.33
N GLY A 113 -12.88 -0.13 16.46
CA GLY A 113 -12.14 -1.07 15.61
C GLY A 113 -12.45 -0.91 14.12
N ILE A 114 -13.75 -0.74 13.80
CA ILE A 114 -14.22 -0.49 12.43
C ILE A 114 -13.77 0.91 11.95
N PHE A 115 -13.88 1.92 12.81
CA PHE A 115 -13.48 3.29 12.50
C PHE A 115 -11.99 3.39 12.12
N VAL A 116 -11.12 2.57 12.71
CA VAL A 116 -9.70 2.48 12.32
C VAL A 116 -9.51 1.63 11.06
N ALA A 117 -10.26 0.55 10.90
CA ALA A 117 -10.11 -0.38 9.77
C ALA A 117 -10.47 0.25 8.41
N ILE A 118 -11.55 1.05 8.35
CA ILE A 118 -12.03 1.69 7.12
C ILE A 118 -10.96 2.56 6.46
N PRO A 119 -10.41 3.61 7.11
CA PRO A 119 -9.41 4.47 6.48
C PRO A 119 -8.14 3.68 6.14
N ALA A 120 -7.69 2.76 7.00
CA ALA A 120 -6.53 1.92 6.70
C ALA A 120 -6.75 1.12 5.41
N TYR A 121 -7.89 0.46 5.26
CA TYR A 121 -8.22 -0.29 4.05
C TYR A 121 -8.32 0.62 2.82
N THR A 122 -8.98 1.77 2.93
CA THR A 122 -9.11 2.73 1.83
C THR A 122 -7.75 3.23 1.35
N PHE A 123 -6.88 3.67 2.25
CA PHE A 123 -5.53 4.12 1.87
C PHE A 123 -4.69 2.98 1.29
N ASN A 124 -4.85 1.74 1.79
CA ASN A 124 -4.17 0.58 1.22
C ASN A 124 -4.56 0.37 -0.26
N LEU A 125 -5.85 0.42 -0.58
CA LEU A 125 -6.33 0.29 -1.95
C LEU A 125 -5.85 1.44 -2.85
N LEU A 126 -5.91 2.68 -2.37
CA LEU A 126 -5.50 3.85 -3.14
C LEU A 126 -4.00 3.83 -3.46
N ILE A 127 -3.16 3.53 -2.47
CA ILE A 127 -1.70 3.46 -2.66
C ILE A 127 -1.35 2.26 -3.53
N LYS A 128 -1.99 1.11 -3.34
CA LYS A 128 -1.79 -0.08 -4.17
C LYS A 128 -2.10 0.19 -5.65
N ARG A 129 -3.20 0.89 -5.93
CA ARG A 129 -3.54 1.30 -7.30
C ARG A 129 -2.48 2.23 -7.90
N LYS A 130 -2.03 3.24 -7.15
CA LYS A 130 -0.98 4.15 -7.62
C LYS A 130 0.36 3.46 -7.86
N ALA A 131 0.73 2.50 -7.00
CA ALA A 131 1.93 1.70 -7.18
C ALA A 131 1.85 0.85 -8.46
N TYR A 132 0.70 0.25 -8.74
CA TYR A 132 0.47 -0.51 -9.97
C TYR A 132 0.55 0.37 -11.23
N GLU A 133 -0.07 1.56 -11.21
CA GLU A 133 0.01 2.51 -12.33
C GLU A 133 1.46 2.97 -12.58
N LEU A 134 2.22 3.28 -11.52
CA LEU A 134 3.64 3.61 -11.62
C LEU A 134 4.45 2.46 -12.22
N MET A 135 4.22 1.24 -11.74
CA MET A 135 4.90 0.05 -12.24
C MET A 135 4.65 -0.17 -13.73
N SER A 136 3.40 0.01 -14.17
CA SER A 136 3.04 -0.09 -15.59
C SER A 136 3.79 0.93 -16.46
N VAL A 137 4.06 2.14 -15.96
CA VAL A 137 4.86 3.14 -16.69
C VAL A 137 6.32 2.71 -16.76
N ILE A 138 6.90 2.21 -15.66
CA ILE A 138 8.29 1.75 -15.60
C ILE A 138 8.51 0.54 -16.53
N GLU A 139 7.57 -0.41 -16.57
CA GLU A 139 7.63 -1.55 -17.50
C GLU A 139 7.62 -1.12 -18.97
N ARG A 140 6.75 -0.16 -19.34
CA ARG A 140 6.72 0.37 -20.72
C ARG A 140 8.03 1.05 -21.10
N GLN A 141 8.64 1.82 -20.20
CA GLN A 141 9.95 2.43 -20.45
C GLN A 141 11.02 1.36 -20.69
N ALA A 142 10.97 0.28 -19.91
CA ALA A 142 11.89 -0.84 -20.04
C ALA A 142 11.77 -1.54 -21.40
N ASP A 143 10.54 -1.82 -21.85
CA ASP A 143 10.27 -2.43 -23.15
C ASP A 143 10.74 -1.55 -24.31
N VAL A 144 10.45 -0.25 -24.28
CA VAL A 144 10.92 0.71 -25.29
C VAL A 144 12.45 0.74 -25.35
N MET A 145 13.12 0.69 -24.20
CA MET A 145 14.58 0.70 -24.14
C MET A 145 15.22 -0.56 -24.73
N ILE A 146 14.59 -1.72 -24.53
CA ILE A 146 14.99 -2.97 -25.16
C ILE A 146 14.78 -2.89 -26.68
N ALA A 147 13.67 -2.31 -27.13
CA ALA A 147 13.37 -2.15 -28.56
C ALA A 147 14.40 -1.24 -29.25
N LEU A 148 14.67 -0.05 -28.69
CA LEU A 148 15.64 0.91 -29.24
C LEU A 148 17.04 0.32 -29.36
N LYS A 149 17.46 -0.53 -28.41
CA LYS A 149 18.76 -1.20 -28.49
C LYS A 149 18.80 -2.28 -29.58
N LYS A 150 17.68 -2.98 -29.81
CA LYS A 150 17.59 -3.98 -30.87
C LYS A 150 17.75 -3.31 -32.25
N ASP A 151 17.21 -2.11 -32.42
CA ASP A 151 17.37 -1.34 -33.66
C ASP A 151 18.84 -0.93 -33.91
N ASP A 152 19.58 -0.54 -32.85
CA ASP A 152 21.02 -0.18 -32.91
C ASP A 152 21.93 -1.40 -33.22
N GLU A 153 21.48 -2.65 -32.98
CA GLU A 153 22.21 -3.88 -33.37
C GLU A 153 21.89 -4.37 -34.79
N THR A 154 20.84 -3.82 -35.43
CA THR A 154 20.41 -4.20 -36.80
C THR A 154 20.93 -3.29 -37.92
N LEU A 155 21.65 -2.22 -37.56
CA LEU A 155 22.32 -1.27 -38.47
C LEU A 155 23.84 -1.48 -38.44
#